data_AF-A0A254T6Q5-F1
#
_entry.id   AF-A0A254T6Q5-F1
#
_cell.length_a   1.000
_cell.length_b   1.000
_cell.length_c   1.000
_cell.angle_alpha   90.00
_cell.angle_beta   90.00
_cell.angle_gamma   90.00
#
_symmetry.space_group_name_H-M   'P 1'
#
loop_
_entity.id
_entity.type
_entity.pdbx_description
1 polymer ?
#
loop_
_entity_poly.entity_id
_entity_poly.type
_entity_poly.pdbx_seq_one_letter_code
_entity_poly.pdbx_strand_id
1 'polypeptide(L)' 'MDKRTQANAPHSNMVKDPKDWTTGEEPMTGAQRSYLKTLSEEAGESMDENLTKAEASERIDALQQQTGRGEGNGSPNRH' A
#
# COMPACT_ATOMS: atom_id res chain seq x y z
N MET A 1 -57.04 10.50 -13.85
CA MET A 1 -55.86 11.35 -13.58
C MET A 1 -55.88 11.57 -12.08
N ASP A 2 -54.91 11.15 -11.25
CA ASP A 2 -53.46 11.39 -11.32
C ASP A 2 -52.60 10.25 -10.68
N LYS A 3 -51.72 9.70 -11.51
CA LYS A 3 -50.36 9.18 -11.24
C LYS A 3 -50.09 8.32 -9.99
N ARG A 4 -50.40 7.03 -10.19
CA ARG A 4 -49.72 5.86 -9.62
C ARG A 4 -48.21 5.88 -9.92
N THR A 5 -47.40 5.47 -8.93
CA THR A 5 -46.01 5.00 -9.05
C THR A 5 -44.91 6.07 -9.19
N GLN A 6 -44.19 6.28 -8.09
CA GLN A 6 -42.73 6.40 -8.12
C GLN A 6 -42.20 5.44 -7.04
N ALA A 7 -42.24 4.13 -7.34
CA ALA A 7 -41.07 3.40 -7.82
C ALA A 7 -39.86 3.63 -6.91
N ASN A 8 -39.76 2.81 -5.87
CA ASN A 8 -38.59 1.97 -5.61
C ASN A 8 -37.32 2.52 -6.26
N ALA A 9 -36.56 3.35 -5.53
CA ALA A 9 -35.14 3.46 -5.79
C ALA A 9 -34.51 2.22 -5.12
N PRO A 10 -34.13 1.19 -5.88
CA PRO A 10 -33.44 0.07 -5.27
C PRO A 10 -32.08 0.57 -4.80
N HIS A 11 -31.72 0.16 -3.60
CA HIS A 11 -30.36 -0.01 -3.12
C HIS A 11 -29.30 -0.01 -4.24
N SER A 12 -28.40 0.96 -4.17
CA SER A 12 -27.00 0.75 -4.49
C SER A 12 -26.25 1.86 -3.76
N ASN A 13 -26.02 1.79 -2.45
CA ASN A 13 -25.01 0.88 -1.91
C ASN A 13 -24.08 0.34 -3.00
N MET A 14 -23.43 1.26 -3.73
CA MET A 14 -22.09 1.02 -4.22
C MET A 14 -21.18 0.95 -2.98
N VAL A 15 -21.44 -0.03 -2.11
CA VAL A 15 -20.40 -0.72 -1.38
C VAL A 15 -19.59 -1.31 -2.52
N LYS A 16 -18.64 -0.51 -3.03
CA LYS A 16 -17.64 -1.00 -3.95
C LYS A 16 -17.12 -2.27 -3.30
N ASP A 17 -17.25 -3.36 -4.04
CA ASP A 17 -16.75 -4.65 -3.63
C ASP A 17 -15.33 -4.42 -3.09
N PRO A 18 -14.95 -4.95 -1.92
CA PRO A 18 -13.64 -4.66 -1.38
C PRO A 18 -12.47 -5.02 -2.32
N LYS A 19 -12.77 -5.83 -3.32
CA LYS A 19 -11.90 -6.20 -4.43
C LYS A 19 -11.75 -5.15 -5.55
N ASP A 20 -12.58 -4.11 -5.58
CA ASP A 20 -12.49 -2.99 -6.53
C ASP A 20 -11.59 -1.86 -5.99
N TRP A 21 -11.34 -1.80 -4.67
CA TRP A 21 -10.30 -0.94 -4.07
C TRP A 21 -8.93 -1.62 -3.99
N THR A 22 -8.70 -2.65 -4.80
CA THR A 22 -7.40 -3.33 -4.97
C THR A 22 -6.40 -2.39 -5.63
N THR A 23 -6.02 -1.33 -4.90
CA THR A 23 -4.89 -0.44 -5.20
C THR A 23 -3.56 -1.15 -4.96
N GLY A 24 -3.59 -2.45 -4.65
CA GLY A 24 -2.42 -3.28 -4.45
C GLY A 24 -1.78 -3.81 -5.73
N GLU A 25 -2.51 -3.85 -6.86
CA GLU A 25 -1.96 -4.30 -8.16
C GLU A 25 -1.45 -3.14 -9.03
N GLU A 26 -1.58 -1.90 -8.56
CA GLU A 26 -1.01 -0.73 -9.24
C GLU A 26 0.52 -0.76 -9.16
N PRO A 27 1.25 -0.20 -10.15
CA PRO A 27 2.70 -0.08 -10.03
C PRO A 27 3.08 0.74 -8.78
N MET A 28 4.22 0.43 -8.18
CA MET A 28 4.67 1.20 -7.01
C MET A 28 4.73 2.69 -7.32
N THR A 29 4.37 3.50 -6.33
CA THR A 29 4.47 4.95 -6.47
C THR A 29 5.93 5.41 -6.44
N GLY A 30 6.24 6.56 -7.03
CA GLY A 30 7.60 7.11 -7.00
C GLY A 30 8.16 7.27 -5.58
N ALA A 31 7.30 7.59 -4.59
CA ALA A 31 7.69 7.67 -3.19
C ALA A 31 8.12 6.31 -2.62
N GLN A 32 7.35 5.25 -2.87
CA GLN A 32 7.73 3.89 -2.48
C GLN A 32 9.03 3.47 -3.18
N ARG A 33 9.18 3.75 -4.49
CA ARG A 33 10.39 3.44 -5.24
C ARG A 33 11.64 4.08 -4.63
N SER A 34 11.58 5.38 -4.36
CA SER A 34 12.70 6.10 -3.76
C SER A 34 13.06 5.55 -2.38
N TYR A 35 12.07 5.21 -1.55
CA TYR A 35 12.32 4.67 -0.21
C TYR A 35 12.89 3.25 -0.26
N LEU A 36 12.31 2.39 -1.10
CA LEU A 36 12.77 1.02 -1.31
C LEU A 36 14.20 0.99 -1.84
N LYS A 37 14.57 1.94 -2.72
CA LYS A 37 15.93 2.06 -3.24
C LYS A 37 16.95 2.30 -2.14
N THR A 38 16.71 3.29 -1.28
CA THR A 38 17.61 3.61 -0.17
C THR A 38 17.75 2.42 0.78
N LEU A 39 16.65 1.77 1.14
CA LEU A 39 16.66 0.62 2.02
C LEU A 39 17.39 -0.58 1.39
N SER A 40 17.24 -0.79 0.09
CA SER A 40 17.92 -1.86 -0.64
C SER A 40 19.43 -1.60 -0.70
N GLU A 41 19.84 -0.36 -0.97
CA GLU A 41 21.26 0.05 -0.97
C GLU A 41 21.92 -0.18 0.41
N GLU A 42 21.20 0.11 1.50
CA GLU A 42 21.72 -0.11 2.86
C GLU A 42 21.69 -1.57 3.30
N ALA A 43 20.69 -2.33 2.87
CA ALA A 43 20.64 -3.76 3.08
C ALA A 43 21.65 -4.53 2.19
N GLY A 44 22.21 -3.87 1.17
CA GLY A 44 23.04 -4.51 0.15
C GLY A 44 22.25 -5.44 -0.78
N GLU A 45 20.93 -5.26 -0.86
CA GLU A 45 19.99 -6.08 -1.64
C GLU A 45 19.66 -5.41 -2.98
N SER A 46 19.25 -6.21 -3.97
CA SER A 46 18.72 -5.66 -5.23
C SER A 46 17.24 -5.32 -5.08
N MET A 47 16.87 -4.14 -5.58
CA MET A 47 15.48 -3.71 -5.65
C MET A 47 14.86 -4.12 -6.99
N ASP A 48 13.64 -4.66 -6.94
CA ASP A 48 12.84 -4.85 -8.14
C ASP A 48 11.96 -3.61 -8.37
N GLU A 49 12.05 -3.03 -9.56
CA GLU A 49 11.33 -1.80 -9.94
C GLU A 49 9.95 -2.09 -10.54
N ASN A 50 9.64 -3.36 -10.79
CA ASN A 50 8.35 -3.81 -11.33
C ASN A 50 7.37 -4.21 -10.24
N LEU A 51 7.74 -4.07 -8.96
CA LEU A 51 6.84 -4.40 -7.86
C LEU A 51 5.61 -3.49 -7.90
N THR A 52 4.48 -4.10 -7.55
CA THR A 52 3.25 -3.35 -7.32
C THR A 52 3.35 -2.52 -6.04
N LYS A 53 2.41 -1.61 -5.85
CA LYS A 53 2.30 -0.77 -4.65
C LYS A 53 2.20 -1.61 -3.38
N ALA A 54 1.45 -2.72 -3.41
CA ALA A 54 1.36 -3.63 -2.27
C ALA A 54 2.70 -4.30 -1.99
N GLU A 55 3.31 -4.92 -3.01
CA GLU A 55 4.58 -5.62 -2.87
C GLU A 55 5.72 -4.68 -2.45
N ALA A 56 5.75 -3.45 -2.98
CA ALA A 56 6.72 -2.43 -2.59
C ALA A 56 6.57 -2.05 -1.12
N SER A 57 5.34 -1.91 -0.62
CA SER A 57 5.07 -1.69 0.81
C SER A 57 5.57 -2.84 1.67
N GLU A 58 5.26 -4.09 1.31
CA GLU A 58 5.75 -5.27 2.05
C GLU A 58 7.28 -5.37 2.06
N ARG A 59 7.92 -5.08 0.93
CA ARG A 59 9.39 -5.09 0.82
C ARG A 59 10.03 -3.95 1.61
N ILE A 60 9.39 -2.78 1.65
CA ILE A 60 9.80 -1.65 2.49
C ILE A 60 9.78 -2.05 3.97
N ASP A 61 8.73 -2.70 4.46
CA ASP A 61 8.64 -3.15 5.85
C ASP A 61 9.73 -4.20 6.18
N ALA A 62 9.94 -5.17 5.30
CA ALA A 62 10.99 -6.17 5.47
C ALA A 62 12.39 -5.54 5.53
N LEU A 63 12.71 -4.63 4.62
CA LEU A 63 14.01 -3.97 4.59
C LEU A 63 14.18 -2.98 5.75
N GLN A 64 13.12 -2.31 6.20
CA GLN A 64 13.18 -1.45 7.39
C GLN A 64 13.54 -2.25 8.65
N GLN A 65 13.01 -3.48 8.79
CA GLN A 65 13.37 -4.37 9.89
C GLN A 65 14.82 -4.85 9.76
N GLN A 66 15.26 -5.21 8.54
CA GLN A 66 16.63 -5.66 8.27
C GLN A 66 17.68 -4.55 8.50
N THR A 67 17.38 -3.33 8.07
CA THR A 67 18.27 -2.14 8.23
C THR A 67 18.14 -1.48 9.60
N GLY A 68 17.18 -1.89 10.43
CA GLY A 68 16.97 -1.36 11.78
C GLY A 68 16.33 0.03 11.82
N ARG A 69 15.51 0.39 10.83
CA ARG A 69 14.82 1.71 10.73
C ARG A 69 13.35 1.70 11.15
N GLY A 70 12.72 0.53 11.26
CA GLY A 70 11.27 0.37 11.36
C GLY A 70 10.60 0.73 12.70
N GLU A 71 11.33 1.18 13.72
CA GLU A 71 10.71 1.55 15.01
C GLU A 71 11.19 2.92 15.51
N GLY A 72 10.41 3.95 15.19
CA GLY A 72 10.53 5.30 15.77
C GLY A 72 10.12 5.42 17.23
N ASN A 73 10.14 4.35 18.04
CA ASN A 73 9.88 4.39 19.49
C ASN A 73 10.51 3.18 20.21
N GLY A 74 11.83 3.14 20.40
CA GLY A 74 12.44 1.99 21.09
C GLY A 74 13.96 1.99 21.29
N SER A 75 14.48 3.01 21.97
CA SER A 75 15.71 2.98 22.79
C SER A 75 17.11 3.08 22.14
N PRO A 76 18.02 3.87 22.76
CA PRO A 76 19.39 4.07 22.33
C PRO A 76 20.31 3.02 22.98
N ASN A 77 20.89 2.10 22.21
CA ASN A 77 22.12 1.46 22.66
C ASN A 77 22.91 0.86 21.49
N ARG A 78 23.91 1.60 20.99
CA ARG A 78 25.07 0.98 20.34
C ARG A 78 26.23 1.07 21.33
N HIS A 79 26.71 -0.09 21.77
CA HIS A 79 27.99 -0.25 22.48
C HIS A 79 29.17 0.02 21.53
#